data_AF-A0A090IWT7-F1
#
_entry.id   AF-A0A090IWT7-F1
#
_cell.length_a   1.000
_cell.length_b   1.000
_cell.length_c   1.000
_cell.angle_alpha   90.00
_cell.angle_beta   90.00
_cell.angle_gamma   90.00
#
_symmetry.space_group_name_H-M   'P 1'
#
loop_
_entity.id
_entity.type
_entity.pdbx_description
1 polymer ?
#
loop_
_entity_poly.entity_id
_entity_poly.type
_entity_poly.pdbx_seq_one_letter_code
_entity_poly.pdbx_strand_id
1 'polypeptide(L)'
;MLGYLLLFVIIFIITSSLRTLFVPTALQEKYLSWESFIYLIFIFSTIFLGFGLIYFIFIQNGFTILLVNGNEVKDTITSLHTCFYFSGLTLFSVGYGDVVPVGIGRGIAIIEALIGYTVPASFIVRTVVDFRKERG
;
A
#
# COMPACT_ATOMS: atom_id res chain seq x y z
N MET A 1 2.05 4.02 -23.46
CA MET A 1 0.93 4.97 -23.20
C MET A 1 -0.10 4.38 -22.22
N LEU A 2 -0.64 3.18 -22.49
CA LEU A 2 -1.62 2.51 -21.60
C LEU A 2 -1.11 2.28 -20.16
N GLY A 3 0.15 1.83 -19.99
CA GLY A 3 0.72 1.60 -18.65
C GLY A 3 0.81 2.86 -17.78
N TYR A 4 1.12 4.02 -18.37
CA TYR A 4 1.18 5.29 -17.62
C TYR A 4 -0.20 5.80 -17.22
N LEU A 5 -1.24 5.56 -18.04
CA LEU A 5 -2.63 5.82 -17.68
C LEU A 5 -3.07 4.96 -16.48
N LEU A 6 -2.76 3.66 -16.52
CA LEU A 6 -3.05 2.75 -15.41
C LEU A 6 -2.34 3.18 -14.12
N LEU A 7 -1.08 3.61 -14.21
CA LEU A 7 -0.33 4.12 -13.07
C LEU A 7 -1.00 5.35 -12.44
N PHE A 8 -1.46 6.31 -13.26
CA PHE A 8 -2.19 7.47 -12.75
C PHE A 8 -3.49 7.09 -12.05
N VAL A 9 -4.26 6.15 -12.63
CA VAL A 9 -5.50 5.63 -12.04
C VAL A 9 -5.23 4.94 -10.71
N ILE A 10 -4.19 4.10 -10.62
CA ILE A 10 -3.82 3.41 -9.38
C ILE A 10 -3.44 4.42 -8.29
N ILE A 11 -2.60 5.42 -8.60
CA ILE A 11 -2.21 6.46 -7.65
C ILE A 11 -3.44 7.25 -7.18
N PHE A 12 -4.36 7.56 -8.10
CA PHE A 12 -5.61 8.23 -7.76
C PHE A 12 -6.47 7.39 -6.81
N ILE A 13 -6.62 6.08 -7.08
CA ILE A 13 -7.38 5.15 -6.22
C ILE A 13 -6.74 5.05 -4.82
N ILE A 14 -5.41 4.87 -4.74
CA ILE A 14 -4.70 4.82 -3.45
C ILE A 14 -4.92 6.11 -2.68
N THR A 15 -4.73 7.26 -3.33
CA THR A 15 -4.87 8.58 -2.68
C THR A 15 -6.31 8.81 -2.23
N SER A 16 -7.31 8.43 -3.04
CA SER A 16 -8.72 8.53 -2.67
C SER A 16 -9.07 7.61 -1.49
N SER A 17 -8.52 6.40 -1.47
CA SER A 17 -8.71 5.44 -0.37
C SER A 17 -8.11 5.98 0.94
N LEU A 18 -6.88 6.51 0.88
CA LEU A 18 -6.20 7.10 2.03
C LEU A 18 -6.86 8.39 2.52
N ARG A 19 -7.41 9.23 1.64
CA ARG A 19 -8.11 10.46 2.04
C ARG A 19 -9.28 10.16 2.98
N THR A 20 -9.98 9.06 2.79
CA THR A 20 -11.10 8.67 3.64
C THR A 20 -10.66 8.38 5.10
N LEU A 21 -9.38 8.05 5.32
CA LEU A 21 -8.79 7.89 6.66
C LEU A 21 -8.50 9.24 7.36
N PHE A 22 -8.15 10.28 6.59
CA PHE A 22 -7.77 11.59 7.13
C PHE A 22 -8.90 12.62 7.11
N VAL A 23 -9.91 12.45 6.26
CA VAL A 23 -11.07 13.34 6.21
C VAL A 23 -12.01 12.95 7.35
N PRO A 24 -12.31 13.88 8.29
CA PRO A 24 -13.27 13.65 9.35
C PRO A 24 -14.67 13.58 8.73
N THR A 25 -15.05 12.40 8.24
CA THR A 25 -16.37 12.19 7.71
C THR A 25 -17.31 12.08 8.90
N ALA A 26 -18.23 13.03 9.03
CA ALA A 26 -19.24 13.15 10.08
C ALA A 26 -20.26 11.98 10.15
N LEU A 27 -19.96 10.84 9.51
CA LEU A 27 -20.83 9.67 9.35
C LEU A 27 -20.37 8.45 10.19
N GLN A 28 -19.38 8.62 11.06
CA GLN A 28 -18.79 7.53 11.85
C GLN A 28 -18.81 7.83 13.35
N GLU A 29 -19.99 8.23 13.86
CA GLU A 29 -20.25 8.43 15.29
C GLU A 29 -20.23 7.12 16.13
N LYS A 30 -19.78 5.98 15.58
CA LYS A 30 -19.63 4.74 16.37
C LYS A 30 -18.25 4.12 16.17
N TYR A 31 -17.42 4.34 17.18
CA TYR A 31 -16.03 3.94 17.27
C TYR A 31 -15.93 2.49 17.79
N LEU A 32 -15.11 1.70 17.10
CA LEU A 32 -14.96 0.23 17.25
C LEU A 32 -16.24 -0.57 16.98
N SER A 33 -16.47 -0.87 15.70
CA SER A 33 -17.35 -1.95 15.29
C SER A 33 -16.71 -2.73 14.15
N TRP A 34 -17.23 -3.92 13.88
CA TRP A 34 -16.73 -4.86 12.87
C TRP A 34 -16.58 -4.19 11.49
N GLU A 35 -17.39 -3.17 11.18
CA GLU A 35 -17.30 -2.44 9.91
C GLU A 35 -15.99 -1.66 9.77
N SER A 36 -15.46 -1.09 10.87
CA SER A 36 -14.20 -0.35 10.87
C SER A 36 -12.99 -1.26 10.60
N PHE A 37 -13.03 -2.49 11.12
CA PHE A 37 -12.01 -3.49 10.86
C PHE A 37 -12.05 -3.99 9.41
N ILE A 38 -13.25 -4.26 8.89
CA ILE A 38 -13.45 -4.58 7.46
C ILE A 38 -12.91 -3.45 6.58
N TYR A 39 -13.21 -2.20 6.92
CA TYR A 39 -12.72 -1.04 6.19
C TYR A 39 -11.18 -0.97 6.17
N LEU A 40 -10.53 -1.25 7.29
CA LEU A 40 -9.07 -1.34 7.38
C LEU A 40 -8.51 -2.43 6.44
N ILE A 41 -9.14 -3.60 6.38
CA ILE A 41 -8.75 -4.68 5.45
C ILE A 41 -8.86 -4.20 4.00
N PHE A 42 -9.92 -3.48 3.64
CA PHE A 42 -10.07 -2.93 2.30
C PHE A 42 -8.99 -1.90 1.96
N ILE A 43 -8.60 -1.04 2.89
CA ILE A 43 -7.49 -0.10 2.70
C ILE A 43 -6.19 -0.85 2.46
N PHE A 44 -5.83 -1.79 3.33
CA PHE A 44 -4.61 -2.57 3.17
C PHE A 44 -4.60 -3.35 1.86
N SER A 45 -5.73 -3.96 1.48
CA SER A 45 -5.87 -4.67 0.20
C SER A 45 -5.69 -3.74 -1.00
N THR A 46 -6.22 -2.52 -0.93
CA THR A 46 -6.09 -1.52 -2.01
C THR A 46 -4.63 -1.06 -2.15
N ILE A 47 -3.93 -0.82 -1.04
CA ILE A 47 -2.52 -0.42 -1.05
C ILE A 47 -1.66 -1.57 -1.58
N PHE A 48 -1.85 -2.78 -1.06
CA PHE A 48 -1.18 -4.00 -1.50
C PHE A 48 -1.34 -4.24 -3.00
N LEU A 49 -2.58 -4.19 -3.50
CA LEU A 49 -2.84 -4.41 -4.93
C LEU A 49 -2.27 -3.26 -5.77
N GLY A 50 -2.41 -2.03 -5.30
CA GLY A 50 -1.96 -0.84 -6.00
C GLY A 50 -0.43 -0.80 -6.17
N PHE A 51 0.33 -0.97 -5.08
CA PHE A 51 1.78 -0.98 -5.13
C PHE A 51 2.33 -2.18 -5.90
N GLY A 52 1.75 -3.38 -5.72
CA GLY A 52 2.07 -4.55 -6.53
C GLY A 52 1.94 -4.28 -8.04
N LEU A 53 0.86 -3.62 -8.47
CA LEU A 53 0.68 -3.22 -9.87
C LEU A 53 1.64 -2.10 -10.30
N ILE A 54 1.95 -1.14 -9.43
CA ILE A 54 2.95 -0.09 -9.73
C ILE A 54 4.30 -0.75 -10.04
N TYR A 55 4.79 -1.64 -9.17
CA TYR A 55 6.05 -2.36 -9.42
C TYR A 55 5.99 -3.14 -10.72
N PHE A 56 4.90 -3.87 -10.97
CA PHE A 56 4.74 -4.63 -12.19
C PHE A 56 4.82 -3.75 -13.45
N ILE A 57 4.12 -2.61 -13.46
CA ILE A 57 4.16 -1.66 -14.58
C ILE A 57 5.59 -1.16 -14.83
N PHE A 58 6.36 -0.86 -13.78
CA PHE A 58 7.76 -0.45 -13.94
C PHE A 58 8.63 -1.54 -14.58
N ILE A 59 8.49 -2.80 -14.12
CA ILE A 59 9.21 -3.94 -14.71
C ILE A 59 8.83 -4.12 -16.18
N GLN A 60 7.53 -4.06 -16.52
CA GLN A 60 7.07 -4.21 -17.91
C GLN A 60 7.52 -3.08 -18.85
N ASN A 61 7.85 -1.89 -18.30
CA ASN A 61 8.44 -0.79 -19.07
C ASN A 61 9.97 -0.90 -19.21
N GLY A 62 10.57 -2.02 -18.77
CA GLY A 62 12.01 -2.29 -18.89
C GLY A 62 12.87 -1.74 -17.75
N PHE A 63 12.27 -1.30 -16.64
CA PHE A 63 13.03 -0.87 -15.47
C PHE A 63 13.34 -2.06 -14.55
N THR A 64 14.63 -2.26 -14.25
CA THR A 64 15.05 -3.18 -13.18
C THR A 64 14.84 -2.52 -11.83
N ILE A 65 13.70 -2.78 -11.20
CA ILE A 65 13.34 -2.21 -9.88
C ILE A 65 13.36 -3.22 -8.73
N LEU A 66 13.30 -4.52 -9.03
CA LEU A 66 13.31 -5.62 -8.05
C LEU A 66 14.31 -6.68 -8.49
N LEU A 67 15.05 -7.24 -7.54
CA LEU A 67 15.91 -8.41 -7.75
C LEU A 67 15.44 -9.54 -6.83
N VAL A 68 15.35 -10.75 -7.39
CA VAL A 68 15.06 -11.98 -6.64
C VAL A 68 16.36 -12.74 -6.48
N ASN A 69 16.84 -12.87 -5.24
CA ASN A 69 18.15 -13.49 -4.95
C ASN A 69 19.29 -12.93 -5.82
N GLY A 70 19.28 -11.62 -6.07
CA GLY A 70 20.28 -10.93 -6.90
C GLY A 70 20.08 -11.04 -8.42
N ASN A 71 19.05 -11.75 -8.89
CA ASN A 71 18.75 -11.91 -10.32
C ASN A 71 17.52 -11.09 -10.76
N GLU A 72 17.52 -10.66 -12.01
CA GLU A 72 16.37 -10.00 -12.63
C GLU A 72 15.24 -11.01 -12.90
N VAL A 73 13.99 -10.57 -12.70
CA VAL A 73 12.81 -11.35 -13.04
C VAL A 73 12.45 -11.10 -14.51
N LYS A 74 12.53 -12.15 -15.34
CA LYS A 74 12.31 -12.03 -16.79
C LYS A 74 10.94 -12.49 -17.25
N ASP A 75 10.35 -13.46 -16.56
CA ASP A 75 9.04 -14.00 -16.91
C ASP A 75 7.91 -13.08 -16.43
N THR A 76 6.90 -12.82 -17.26
CA THR A 76 5.82 -11.87 -16.97
C THR A 76 4.96 -12.33 -15.80
N ILE A 77 4.57 -13.61 -15.77
CA ILE A 77 3.71 -14.16 -14.70
C ILE A 77 4.48 -14.18 -13.38
N THR A 78 5.74 -14.64 -13.42
CA THR A 78 6.63 -14.64 -12.25
C THR A 78 6.85 -13.23 -11.73
N SER A 79 7.09 -12.25 -12.61
CA SER A 79 7.26 -10.84 -12.25
C SER A 79 6.04 -10.29 -11.53
N LEU A 80 4.83 -10.61 -12.00
CA LEU A 80 3.58 -10.18 -11.37
C LEU A 80 3.47 -10.72 -9.94
N HIS A 81 3.68 -12.02 -9.76
CA HIS A 81 3.67 -12.65 -8.45
C HIS A 81 4.72 -12.07 -7.51
N THR A 82 5.96 -11.88 -8.01
CA THR A 82 7.04 -11.25 -7.24
C THR A 82 6.70 -9.83 -6.81
N CYS A 83 6.04 -9.04 -7.67
CA CYS A 83 5.66 -7.67 -7.34
C CYS A 83 4.61 -7.61 -6.21
N PHE A 84 3.58 -8.45 -6.27
CA PHE A 84 2.60 -8.53 -5.18
C PHE A 84 3.22 -9.07 -3.90
N TYR A 85 4.05 -10.11 -3.99
CA TYR A 85 4.76 -10.64 -2.85
C TYR A 85 5.64 -9.57 -2.18
N PHE A 86 6.43 -8.83 -2.97
CA PHE A 86 7.26 -7.72 -2.48
C PHE A 86 6.44 -6.59 -1.84
N SER A 87 5.31 -6.22 -2.46
CA SER A 87 4.38 -5.23 -1.89
C SER A 87 3.87 -5.68 -0.52
N GLY A 88 3.45 -6.94 -0.38
CA GLY A 88 3.06 -7.50 0.92
C GLY A 88 4.18 -7.47 1.96
N LEU A 89 5.39 -7.91 1.58
CA LEU A 89 6.54 -7.87 2.49
C LEU A 89 6.88 -6.45 2.95
N THR A 90 6.74 -5.47 2.07
CA THR A 90 7.06 -4.06 2.35
C THR A 90 5.96 -3.41 3.18
N LEU A 91 4.70 -3.56 2.78
CA LEU A 91 3.53 -2.97 3.43
C LEU A 91 3.39 -3.44 4.88
N PHE A 92 3.60 -4.74 5.12
CA PHE A 92 3.52 -5.34 6.45
C PHE A 92 4.88 -5.38 7.17
N SER A 93 5.92 -4.80 6.58
CA SER A 93 7.27 -4.72 7.17
C SER A 93 7.86 -6.08 7.56
N VAL A 94 7.54 -7.14 6.83
CA VAL A 94 8.08 -8.49 7.03
C VAL A 94 9.49 -8.60 6.47
N GLY A 95 9.68 -8.17 5.23
CA GLY A 95 11.00 -7.98 4.61
C GLY A 95 11.99 -9.16 4.72
N TYR A 96 11.62 -10.37 4.26
CA TYR A 96 12.50 -11.54 4.32
C TYR A 96 13.87 -11.37 3.64
N GLY A 97 13.99 -10.42 2.69
CA GLY A 97 15.24 -10.07 2.02
C GLY A 97 15.58 -10.94 0.80
N ASP A 98 14.70 -11.86 0.44
CA ASP A 98 14.75 -12.66 -0.79
C ASP A 98 14.43 -11.84 -2.05
N VAL A 99 13.55 -10.84 -1.91
CA VAL A 99 13.25 -9.85 -2.93
C VAL A 99 13.68 -8.47 -2.45
N VAL A 100 14.59 -7.83 -3.18
CA VAL A 100 15.17 -6.54 -2.79
C VAL A 100 14.90 -5.46 -3.82
N PRO A 101 14.54 -4.23 -3.40
CA PRO A 101 14.34 -3.13 -4.30
C PRO A 101 15.68 -2.51 -4.73
N VAL A 102 15.76 -2.16 -6.02
CA VAL A 102 16.93 -1.52 -6.64
C VAL A 102 16.51 -0.30 -7.47
N GLY A 103 17.47 0.58 -7.75
CA GLY A 103 17.22 1.81 -8.50
C GLY A 103 16.09 2.65 -7.88
N ILE A 104 15.16 3.09 -8.74
CA ILE A 104 13.97 3.86 -8.33
C ILE A 104 13.00 3.07 -7.45
N GLY A 105 13.05 1.73 -7.48
CA GLY A 105 12.19 0.86 -6.67
C GLY A 105 12.38 1.08 -5.17
N ARG A 106 13.57 1.53 -4.74
CA ARG A 106 13.86 1.86 -3.34
C ARG A 106 12.98 3.01 -2.82
N GLY A 107 12.82 4.06 -3.62
CA GLY A 107 11.98 5.20 -3.24
C GLY A 107 10.51 4.82 -3.12
N ILE A 108 10.03 3.99 -4.06
CA ILE A 108 8.66 3.47 -4.05
C ILE A 108 8.42 2.61 -2.80
N ALA A 109 9.35 1.72 -2.46
CA ALA A 109 9.26 0.87 -1.27
C ALA A 109 9.25 1.66 0.04
N ILE A 110 10.04 2.73 0.14
CA ILE A 110 10.04 3.62 1.32
C ILE A 110 8.67 4.28 1.49
N ILE A 111 8.08 4.77 0.41
CA ILE A 111 6.75 5.39 0.44
C ILE A 111 5.69 4.37 0.84
N GLU A 112 5.73 3.16 0.28
CA GLU A 112 4.82 2.06 0.63
C GLU A 112 4.91 1.71 2.11
N ALA A 113 6.11 1.51 2.64
CA ALA A 113 6.33 1.21 4.05
C ALA A 113 5.84 2.34 4.97
N LEU A 114 6.09 3.60 4.60
CA LEU A 114 5.60 4.76 5.35
C LEU A 114 4.07 4.77 5.42
N ILE A 115 3.39 4.50 4.30
CA ILE A 115 1.93 4.38 4.27
C ILE A 115 1.47 3.22 5.15
N GLY A 116 2.14 2.07 5.06
CA GLY A 116 1.86 0.88 5.89
C GLY A 116 1.87 1.16 7.39
N TYR A 117 2.81 1.98 7.86
CA TYR A 117 2.85 2.42 9.27
C TYR A 117 1.81 3.50 9.61
N THR A 118 1.50 4.39 8.66
CA THR A 118 0.60 5.52 8.90
C THR A 118 -0.86 5.09 9.03
N VAL A 119 -1.28 4.08 8.25
CA VAL A 119 -2.66 3.53 8.26
C VAL A 119 -3.11 3.09 9.67
N PRO A 120 -2.41 2.16 10.37
CA PRO A 120 -2.83 1.75 11.71
C PRO A 120 -2.66 2.87 12.75
N ALA A 121 -1.62 3.71 12.64
CA ALA A 121 -1.42 4.84 13.55
C ALA A 121 -2.58 5.84 13.48
N SER A 122 -3.03 6.19 12.27
CA SER A 122 -4.18 7.09 12.07
C SER A 122 -5.48 6.53 12.64
N PHE A 123 -5.69 5.22 12.50
CA PHE A 123 -6.84 4.52 13.08
C PHE A 123 -6.83 4.60 14.63
N ILE A 124 -5.68 4.40 15.26
CA ILE A 124 -5.52 4.49 16.71
C ILE A 124 -5.73 5.93 17.20
N VAL A 125 -5.09 6.92 16.56
CA VAL A 125 -5.23 8.34 16.93
C VAL A 125 -6.69 8.76 16.92
N ARG A 126 -7.41 8.41 15.85
CA ARG A 126 -8.83 8.71 15.74
C ARG A 126 -9.62 8.04 16.87
N THR A 127 -9.43 6.74 17.07
CA THR A 127 -10.06 6.00 18.17
C THR A 127 -9.87 6.69 19.54
N VAL A 128 -8.65 7.13 19.86
CA VAL A 128 -8.35 7.79 21.15
C VAL A 128 -8.99 9.18 21.26
N VAL A 129 -8.98 9.97 20.18
CA VAL A 129 -9.60 11.30 20.15
C VAL A 129 -11.10 11.21 20.38
N ASP A 130 -11.75 10.23 19.76
CA ASP A 130 -13.18 10.02 19.87
C ASP A 130 -13.59 9.52 21.26
N PHE A 131 -12.83 8.60 21.85
CA PHE A 131 -13.03 8.20 23.25
C PHE A 131 -12.92 9.36 24.25
N ARG A 132 -12.06 10.35 23.97
CA ARG A 132 -11.94 11.55 24.82
C ARG A 132 -13.16 12.46 24.70
N LYS A 133 -13.73 12.58 23.51
CA LYS A 133 -14.89 13.44 23.22
C LYS A 133 -16.19 12.92 23.87
N GLU A 134 -16.33 11.59 24.03
CA GLU A 134 -17.48 10.99 24.71
C GLU A 134 -17.45 11.15 26.25
N ARG A 135 -16.29 11.45 26.84
CA ARG A 135 -16.09 11.51 28.31
C ARG A 135 -15.88 12.91 28.89
N GLY A 136 -15.80 13.95 28.05
CA GLY A 136 -15.62 15.35 28.47
C GLY A 136 -16.87 16.16 28.17
#